data_AF-A0A828QVS9-F1
#
_entry.id   AF-A0A828QVS9-F1
#
_cell.length_a   1.000
_cell.length_b   1.000
_cell.length_c   1.000
_cell.angle_alpha   90.00
_cell.angle_beta   90.00
_cell.angle_gamma   90.00
#
_symmetry.space_group_name_H-M   'P 1'
#
loop_
_entity.id
_entity.type
_entity.pdbx_description
1 polymer ?
#
loop_
_entity_poly.entity_id
_entity_poly.type
_entity_poly.pdbx_seq_one_letter_code
_entity_poly.pdbx_strand_id
1 'polypeptide(L)'
;MPLHLNADYLKLDKDLTLIKEKKDNNFAKFYQNLCERIYADICFNFLTLAHHQKLIKDENEVEKVKKHIKILDKVIETAKKRINDRKQKAFVKDNEKVFYACVALKNILNEMLDENFMELVGAMSEKDLENIDIVKYAKGVLKAQVDSQNV
;
A
#
# COMPACT_ATOMS: atom_id res chain seq x y z
N MET A 1 7.26 -9.57 -12.30
CA MET A 1 7.82 -9.19 -10.98
C MET A 1 7.03 -9.88 -9.88
N PRO A 2 7.63 -10.64 -8.96
CA PRO A 2 6.89 -11.21 -7.84
C PRO A 2 6.63 -10.14 -6.76
N LEU A 3 5.43 -9.55 -6.76
CA LEU A 3 4.97 -8.76 -5.61
C LEU A 3 4.49 -9.72 -4.50
N HIS A 4 5.26 -9.81 -3.42
CA HIS A 4 4.87 -10.55 -2.22
C HIS A 4 3.90 -9.72 -1.37
N LEU A 5 2.61 -9.76 -1.70
CA LEU A 5 1.57 -9.14 -0.88
C LEU A 5 1.16 -10.09 0.24
N ASN A 6 1.31 -9.63 1.47
CA ASN A 6 1.34 -10.50 2.64
C ASN A 6 -0.06 -10.94 3.09
N ALA A 7 -0.47 -12.15 2.72
CA ALA A 7 -1.77 -12.73 3.04
C ALA A 7 -2.04 -12.80 4.55
N ASP A 8 -1.00 -12.81 5.38
CA ASP A 8 -1.12 -12.88 6.84
C ASP A 8 -1.75 -11.61 7.42
N TYR A 9 -1.54 -10.45 6.79
CA TYR A 9 -2.20 -9.20 7.19
C TYR A 9 -3.72 -9.26 7.07
N LEU A 10 -4.21 -9.93 6.02
CA LEU A 10 -5.64 -10.09 5.73
C LEU A 10 -6.31 -11.12 6.66
N LYS A 11 -5.55 -12.06 7.23
CA LYS A 11 -6.09 -13.15 8.05
C LYS A 11 -6.28 -12.80 9.53
N LEU A 12 -5.71 -11.68 9.99
CA LEU A 12 -5.60 -11.33 11.41
C LEU A 12 -6.89 -10.79 12.08
N ASP A 13 -8.02 -10.72 11.39
CA ASP A 13 -9.24 -10.12 11.95
C ASP A 13 -9.79 -10.87 13.17
N LYS A 14 -9.60 -12.20 13.28
CA LYS A 14 -10.04 -12.99 14.45
C LYS A 14 -9.09 -12.87 15.64
N ASP A 15 -7.78 -12.88 15.38
CA ASP A 15 -6.73 -12.81 16.41
C ASP A 15 -6.72 -11.44 17.08
N LEU A 16 -7.06 -10.37 16.35
CA LEU A 16 -7.11 -9.01 16.87
C LEU A 16 -8.19 -8.78 17.95
N THR A 17 -9.32 -9.47 17.83
CA THR A 17 -10.41 -9.41 18.82
C THR A 17 -10.06 -10.08 20.15
N LEU A 18 -9.26 -11.15 20.13
CA LEU A 18 -8.88 -11.94 21.30
C LEU A 18 -7.87 -11.23 22.22
N ILE A 19 -7.14 -10.24 21.71
CA ILE A 19 -6.10 -9.48 22.47
C ILE A 19 -6.69 -8.60 23.55
N LYS A 20 -7.95 -8.14 23.40
CA LYS A 20 -8.61 -7.43 24.50
C LYS A 20 -8.78 -8.29 25.74
N GLU A 21 -8.83 -9.62 25.57
CA GLU A 21 -9.02 -10.56 26.68
C GLU A 21 -7.69 -11.05 27.26
N LYS A 22 -6.58 -10.98 26.50
CA LYS A 22 -5.24 -11.31 26.98
C LYS A 22 -4.25 -10.20 26.62
N LYS A 23 -3.82 -9.43 27.62
CA LYS A 23 -2.69 -8.48 27.55
C LYS A 23 -1.35 -9.21 27.35
N ASP A 24 -1.20 -9.96 26.26
CA ASP A 24 0.08 -10.58 25.91
C ASP A 24 0.92 -9.59 25.10
N ASN A 25 1.95 -9.03 25.74
CA ASN A 25 2.94 -8.12 25.11
C ASN A 25 3.56 -8.70 23.83
N ASN A 26 3.55 -10.03 23.69
CA ASN A 26 4.05 -10.73 22.51
C ASN A 26 3.22 -10.46 21.25
N PHE A 27 1.89 -10.34 21.36
CA PHE A 27 1.07 -10.09 20.18
C PHE A 27 1.26 -8.67 19.65
N ALA A 28 1.24 -7.66 20.52
CA ALA A 28 1.38 -6.27 20.08
C ALA A 28 2.70 -6.06 19.31
N LYS A 29 3.80 -6.63 19.84
CA LYS A 29 5.10 -6.63 19.17
C LYS A 29 5.09 -7.42 17.86
N PHE A 30 4.46 -8.60 17.83
CA PHE A 30 4.29 -9.38 16.60
C PHE A 30 3.54 -8.59 15.52
N TYR A 31 2.43 -7.93 15.89
CA TYR A 31 1.63 -7.15 14.97
C TYR A 31 2.37 -5.93 14.41
N GLN A 32 3.09 -5.22 15.28
CA GLN A 32 3.97 -4.13 14.86
C GLN A 32 5.02 -4.61 13.87
N ASN A 33 5.73 -5.70 14.19
CA ASN A 33 6.74 -6.28 13.31
C ASN A 33 6.15 -6.70 11.95
N LEU A 34 4.93 -7.25 11.94
CA LEU A 34 4.24 -7.58 10.70
C LEU A 34 3.95 -6.33 9.85
N CYS A 35 3.41 -5.28 10.47
CA CYS A 35 3.12 -4.02 9.78
C CYS A 35 4.40 -3.37 9.25
N GLU A 36 5.49 -3.37 10.03
CA GLU A 36 6.79 -2.86 9.62
C GLU A 36 7.38 -3.65 8.46
N ARG A 37 7.30 -4.98 8.48
CA ARG A 37 7.76 -5.82 7.37
C ARG A 37 6.98 -5.51 6.09
N ILE A 38 5.64 -5.45 6.18
CA ILE A 38 4.78 -5.12 5.03
C ILE A 38 5.13 -3.73 4.49
N TYR A 39 5.29 -2.76 5.37
CA TYR A 39 5.67 -1.41 5.01
C TYR A 39 7.01 -1.40 4.26
N ALA A 40 8.04 -2.08 4.79
CA ALA A 40 9.36 -2.16 4.16
C ALA A 40 9.30 -2.84 2.78
N ASP A 41 8.61 -3.98 2.68
CA ASP A 41 8.44 -4.71 1.42
C ASP A 41 7.75 -3.84 0.36
N ILE A 42 6.71 -3.09 0.76
CA ILE A 42 6.00 -2.18 -0.14
C ILE A 42 6.88 -0.99 -0.53
N CYS A 43 7.63 -0.41 0.40
CA CYS A 43 8.54 0.69 0.11
C CYS A 43 9.59 0.29 -0.93
N PHE A 44 10.18 -0.90 -0.77
CA PHE A 44 11.14 -1.43 -1.74
C PHE A 44 10.51 -1.59 -3.13
N ASN A 45 9.32 -2.19 -3.21
CA ASN A 45 8.60 -2.35 -4.48
C ASN A 45 8.22 -0.99 -5.11
N PHE A 46 7.76 -0.04 -4.29
CA PHE A 46 7.44 1.31 -4.74
C PHE A 46 8.66 1.99 -5.36
N LEU A 47 9.80 2.01 -4.65
CA LEU A 47 11.03 2.65 -5.14
C LEU A 47 11.51 2.01 -6.44
N THR A 48 11.52 0.68 -6.49
CA THR A 48 11.95 -0.08 -7.67
C THR A 48 11.07 0.23 -8.88
N LEU A 49 9.74 0.23 -8.69
CA LEU A 49 8.78 0.44 -9.77
C LEU A 49 8.70 1.89 -10.21
N ALA A 50 8.74 2.84 -9.28
CA ALA A 50 8.72 4.26 -9.58
C ALA A 50 9.99 4.69 -10.36
N HIS A 51 11.14 4.11 -10.03
CA HIS A 51 12.39 4.37 -10.74
C HIS A 51 12.43 3.74 -12.14
N HIS A 52 11.89 2.52 -12.28
CA HIS A 52 11.93 1.77 -13.52
C HIS A 52 10.58 1.69 -14.22
N GLN A 53 9.73 2.70 -14.01
CA GLN A 53 8.36 2.71 -14.49
C GLN A 53 8.32 2.64 -16.02
N LYS A 54 7.51 1.73 -16.55
CA LYS A 54 7.32 1.54 -18.00
C LYS A 54 5.87 1.21 -18.25
N LEU A 55 5.35 1.66 -19.38
CA LEU A 55 4.03 1.27 -19.84
C LEU A 55 4.00 -0.24 -20.12
N ILE A 56 3.07 -0.94 -19.48
CA ILE A 56 2.87 -2.38 -19.64
C ILE A 56 1.79 -2.61 -20.69
N LYS A 57 2.20 -3.12 -21.86
CA LYS A 57 1.29 -3.45 -22.98
C LYS A 57 1.01 -4.95 -23.13
N ASP A 58 1.86 -5.82 -22.55
CA ASP A 58 1.65 -7.27 -22.62
C ASP A 58 0.43 -7.68 -21.78
N GLU A 59 -0.55 -8.34 -22.41
CA GLU A 59 -1.82 -8.71 -21.77
C GLU A 59 -1.64 -9.61 -20.54
N ASN A 60 -0.67 -10.52 -20.57
CA ASN A 60 -0.40 -11.41 -19.44
C ASN A 60 0.21 -10.64 -18.27
N GLU A 61 1.08 -9.67 -18.54
CA GLU A 61 1.61 -8.77 -17.53
C GLU A 61 0.54 -7.82 -16.98
N VAL A 62 -0.32 -7.26 -17.82
CA VAL A 62 -1.47 -6.45 -17.40
C VAL A 62 -2.35 -7.24 -16.43
N GLU A 63 -2.68 -8.50 -16.74
CA GLU A 63 -3.51 -9.30 -15.85
C GLU A 63 -2.81 -9.62 -14.51
N LYS A 64 -1.49 -9.82 -14.52
CA LYS A 64 -0.70 -9.98 -13.27
C LYS A 64 -0.74 -8.70 -12.43
N VAL A 65 -0.56 -7.54 -13.05
CA VAL A 65 -0.61 -6.23 -12.36
C VAL A 65 -2.01 -5.99 -11.78
N LYS A 66 -3.07 -6.26 -12.55
CA LYS A 66 -4.47 -6.17 -12.07
C LYS A 66 -4.74 -7.09 -10.87
N LYS A 67 -4.17 -8.30 -10.86
CA LYS A 67 -4.25 -9.19 -9.69
C LYS A 67 -3.56 -8.60 -8.46
N HIS A 68 -2.40 -7.97 -8.62
CA HIS A 68 -1.72 -7.28 -7.52
C HIS A 68 -2.52 -6.06 -7.01
N ILE A 69 -3.08 -5.26 -7.90
CA ILE A 69 -3.97 -4.13 -7.55
C ILE A 69 -5.16 -4.63 -6.72
N LYS A 70 -5.83 -5.72 -7.14
CA LYS A 70 -6.95 -6.32 -6.38
C LYS A 70 -6.56 -6.76 -4.97
N ILE A 71 -5.33 -7.24 -4.78
CA ILE A 71 -4.84 -7.61 -3.44
C ILE A 71 -4.56 -6.35 -2.61
N LEU A 72 -3.93 -5.34 -3.22
CA LEU A 72 -3.70 -4.04 -2.56
C LEU A 72 -5.02 -3.39 -2.13
N ASP A 73 -6.07 -3.45 -2.96
CA ASP A 73 -7.40 -2.96 -2.60
C ASP A 73 -7.92 -3.60 -1.32
N LYS A 74 -7.84 -4.92 -1.21
CA LYS A 74 -8.25 -5.64 0.01
C LYS A 74 -7.45 -5.22 1.23
N VAL A 75 -6.14 -5.02 1.08
CA VAL A 75 -5.26 -4.57 2.17
C VAL A 75 -5.62 -3.14 2.59
N ILE A 76 -5.83 -2.24 1.63
CA ILE A 76 -6.24 -0.84 1.85
C ILE A 76 -7.58 -0.78 2.57
N GLU A 77 -8.58 -1.53 2.10
CA GLU A 77 -9.91 -1.62 2.73
C GLU A 77 -9.81 -2.13 4.17
N THR A 78 -9.01 -3.18 4.38
CA THR A 78 -8.78 -3.76 5.70
C THR A 78 -8.09 -2.77 6.63
N ALA A 79 -7.00 -2.14 6.20
CA ALA A 79 -6.28 -1.14 6.97
C ALA A 79 -7.19 0.05 7.31
N LYS A 80 -7.97 0.55 6.35
CA LYS A 80 -8.94 1.63 6.55
C LYS A 80 -10.01 1.26 7.57
N LYS A 81 -10.55 0.03 7.52
CA LYS A 81 -11.49 -0.47 8.52
C LYS A 81 -10.85 -0.49 9.91
N ARG A 82 -9.61 -0.98 10.03
CA ARG A 82 -8.87 -1.10 11.29
C ARG A 82 -8.51 0.27 11.90
N ILE A 83 -8.13 1.25 11.08
CA ILE A 83 -7.87 2.64 11.50
C ILE A 83 -9.11 3.25 12.17
N ASN A 84 -10.30 2.98 11.62
CA ASN A 84 -11.57 3.50 12.12
C ASN A 84 -12.19 2.66 13.25
N ASP A 85 -11.63 1.50 13.55
CA ASP A 85 -12.12 0.62 14.61
C ASP A 85 -11.65 1.09 15.98
N ARG A 86 -12.60 1.51 16.83
CA ARG A 86 -12.33 1.92 18.22
C ARG A 86 -11.63 0.83 19.03
N LYS A 87 -11.81 -0.45 18.69
CA LYS A 87 -11.16 -1.57 19.36
C LYS A 87 -9.67 -1.68 19.01
N GLN A 88 -9.22 -1.04 17.93
CA GLN A 88 -7.85 -1.13 17.40
C GLN A 88 -7.06 0.17 17.57
N LYS A 89 -7.50 1.07 18.46
CA LYS A 89 -6.83 2.34 18.75
C LYS A 89 -5.32 2.24 18.99
N ALA A 90 -4.86 1.14 19.62
CA ALA A 90 -3.45 0.91 19.90
C ALA A 90 -2.58 0.72 18.65
N PHE A 91 -3.18 0.32 17.52
CA PHE A 91 -2.50 -0.03 16.27
C PHE A 91 -2.84 0.94 15.12
N VAL A 92 -3.43 2.10 15.41
CA VAL A 92 -3.85 3.06 14.37
C VAL A 92 -2.64 3.48 13.52
N LYS A 93 -1.52 3.83 14.16
CA LYS A 93 -0.30 4.25 13.45
C LYS A 93 0.28 3.13 12.57
N ASP A 94 0.25 1.89 13.05
CA ASP A 94 0.73 0.73 12.30
C ASP A 94 -0.15 0.46 11.08
N ASN A 95 -1.46 0.56 11.24
CA ASN A 95 -2.41 0.43 10.14
C ASN A 95 -2.32 1.60 9.15
N GLU A 96 -2.09 2.84 9.61
CA GLU A 96 -1.86 4.00 8.74
C GLU A 96 -0.63 3.82 7.86
N LYS A 97 0.47 3.29 8.40
CA LYS A 97 1.68 2.98 7.61
C LYS A 97 1.35 2.02 6.47
N VAL A 98 0.68 0.90 6.78
CA VAL A 98 0.29 -0.10 5.77
C VAL A 98 -0.67 0.51 4.75
N PHE A 99 -1.68 1.26 5.22
CA PHE A 99 -2.66 1.92 4.36
C PHE A 99 -2.00 2.84 3.33
N TYR A 100 -1.19 3.80 3.79
CA TYR A 100 -0.58 4.78 2.89
C TYR A 100 0.46 4.14 1.96
N ALA A 101 1.27 3.19 2.45
CA ALA A 101 2.22 2.49 1.60
C ALA A 101 1.51 1.71 0.48
N CYS A 102 0.42 0.99 0.80
CA CYS A 102 -0.36 0.27 -0.21
C CYS A 102 -1.01 1.22 -1.23
N VAL A 103 -1.52 2.38 -0.79
CA VAL A 103 -2.06 3.41 -1.69
C VAL A 103 -0.99 3.90 -2.66
N ALA A 104 0.21 4.20 -2.17
CA ALA A 104 1.33 4.65 -3.01
C ALA A 104 1.69 3.61 -4.08
N LEU A 105 1.90 2.35 -3.68
CA LEU A 105 2.27 1.28 -4.60
C LEU A 105 1.16 0.98 -5.61
N LYS A 106 -0.11 0.98 -5.17
CA LYS A 106 -1.25 0.85 -6.07
C LYS A 106 -1.24 1.93 -7.14
N ASN A 107 -0.91 3.18 -6.77
CA ASN A 107 -0.86 4.28 -7.71
C ASN A 107 0.19 4.04 -8.80
N ILE A 108 1.42 3.67 -8.43
CA ILE A 108 2.48 3.36 -9.40
C ILE A 108 2.03 2.24 -10.36
N LEU A 109 1.40 1.18 -9.84
CA LEU A 109 0.90 0.09 -10.68
C LEU A 109 -0.21 0.53 -11.64
N ASN A 110 -1.09 1.45 -11.22
CA ASN A 110 -2.11 2.01 -12.11
C ASN A 110 -1.50 2.89 -13.20
N GLU A 111 -0.54 3.73 -12.85
CA GLU A 111 0.17 4.60 -13.79
C GLU A 111 0.91 3.76 -14.85
N MET A 112 1.53 2.64 -14.48
CA MET A 112 2.15 1.71 -15.42
C MET A 112 1.17 1.05 -16.41
N LEU A 113 -0.14 1.12 -16.15
CA LEU A 113 -1.21 0.66 -17.03
C LEU A 113 -1.88 1.81 -17.81
N ASP A 114 -1.53 3.06 -17.52
CA ASP A 114 -2.10 4.26 -18.13
C ASP A 114 -1.13 4.82 -19.17
N GLU A 115 -1.47 4.63 -20.45
CA GLU A 115 -0.65 5.10 -21.57
C GLU A 115 -0.50 6.62 -21.57
N ASN A 116 -1.59 7.37 -21.32
CA ASN A 116 -1.56 8.83 -21.33
C ASN A 116 -0.67 9.36 -20.21
N PHE A 117 -0.75 8.75 -19.02
CA PHE A 117 0.10 9.14 -17.89
C PHE A 117 1.57 8.87 -18.21
N MET A 118 1.90 7.70 -18.74
CA MET A 118 3.29 7.33 -19.04
C MET A 118 3.90 8.17 -20.15
N GLU A 119 3.10 8.63 -21.12
CA GLU A 119 3.55 9.56 -22.16
C GLU A 119 3.85 10.96 -21.62
N LEU A 120 3.09 11.43 -20.62
CA LEU A 120 3.22 12.78 -20.08
C LEU A 120 4.26 12.91 -18.95
N VAL A 121 4.28 11.94 -18.04
CA VAL A 121 5.06 12.02 -16.79
C VAL A 121 6.28 11.12 -16.84
N GLY A 122 6.12 9.88 -17.33
CA GLY A 122 7.19 8.88 -17.32
C GLY A 122 7.60 8.43 -15.91
N ALA A 123 8.81 7.86 -15.81
CA ALA A 123 9.37 7.36 -14.55
C ALA A 123 9.95 8.48 -13.66
N MET A 124 9.98 8.25 -12.34
CA MET A 124 10.59 9.19 -11.39
C MET A 124 12.12 9.16 -11.47
N SER A 125 12.75 10.33 -11.39
CA SER A 125 14.22 10.42 -11.40
C SER A 125 14.81 9.94 -10.07
N GLU A 126 16.09 9.55 -10.05
CA GLU A 126 16.78 9.18 -8.81
C GLU A 126 16.72 10.31 -7.76
N LYS A 127 16.80 11.57 -8.21
CA LYS A 127 16.71 12.75 -7.33
C LYS A 127 15.33 12.90 -6.68
N ASP A 128 14.26 12.56 -7.40
CA ASP A 128 12.90 12.59 -6.87
C ASP A 128 12.71 11.50 -5.80
N LEU A 129 13.38 10.36 -5.98
CA LEU A 129 13.26 9.20 -5.11
C LEU A 129 14.15 9.26 -3.87
N GLU A 130 15.31 9.93 -3.92
CA GLU A 130 16.27 10.00 -2.81
C GLU A 130 15.64 10.50 -1.50
N ASN A 131 14.63 11.38 -1.59
CA ASN A 131 13.96 11.98 -0.45
C ASN A 131 12.45 11.72 -0.43
N ILE A 132 11.98 10.70 -1.15
CA ILE A 132 10.54 10.47 -1.27
C ILE A 132 9.93 9.99 0.05
N ASP A 133 8.98 10.77 0.57
CA ASP A 133 8.11 10.34 1.66
C ASP A 133 6.89 9.66 1.06
N ILE A 134 6.88 8.33 1.11
CA ILE A 134 5.81 7.48 0.57
C ILE A 134 4.45 7.80 1.20
N VAL A 135 4.41 8.16 2.49
CA VAL A 135 3.17 8.54 3.17
C VAL A 135 2.66 9.87 2.65
N LYS A 136 3.55 10.85 2.47
CA LYS A 136 3.20 12.15 1.87
C LYS A 136 2.74 12.00 0.42
N TYR A 137 3.43 11.17 -0.36
CA TYR A 137 3.05 10.81 -1.74
C TYR A 137 1.63 10.23 -1.77
N ALA A 138 1.35 9.21 -0.96
CA ALA A 138 0.03 8.58 -0.89
C ALA A 138 -1.09 9.57 -0.52
N LYS A 139 -0.82 10.50 0.41
CA LYS A 139 -1.78 11.56 0.76
C LYS A 139 -2.05 12.50 -0.42
N GLY A 140 -1.04 12.82 -1.21
CA GLY A 140 -1.18 13.58 -2.46
C GLY A 140 -2.08 12.88 -3.47
N VAL A 141 -1.86 11.57 -3.68
CA VAL A 141 -2.70 10.72 -4.55
C VAL A 141 -4.16 10.74 -4.10
N LEU A 142 -4.43 10.52 -2.81
CA LEU A 142 -5.80 10.52 -2.28
C LEU A 142 -6.49 11.87 -2.44
N LYS A 143 -5.75 12.97 -2.24
CA LYS A 143 -6.29 14.32 -2.44
C LYS A 143 -6.68 14.53 -3.90
N ALA A 144 -5.81 14.17 -4.85
CA ALA A 144 -6.08 14.30 -6.27
C ALA A 144 -7.32 13.48 -6.71
N GLN A 145 -7.50 12.27 -6.18
CA GLN A 145 -8.68 11.43 -6.46
C GLN A 145 -9.99 12.02 -5.93
N VAL A 146 -9.96 12.70 -4.78
CA VAL A 146 -11.13 13.41 -4.24
C VAL A 146 -11.44 14.63 -5.09
N ASP A 147 -10.43 15.40 -5.46
CA ASP A 147 -10.60 16.61 -6.26
C ASP A 147 -11.15 16.26 -7.66
N SER A 148 -10.71 15.16 -8.28
CA SER A 148 -11.20 14.71 -9.59
C SER A 148 -12.64 14.17 -9.60
N GLN A 149 -13.19 13.82 -8.43
CA GLN A 149 -14.59 13.35 -8.29
C GLN A 149 -15.58 14.48 -8.04
N ASN A 150 -15.08 15.69 -7.72
CA ASN A 150 -15.88 16.88 -7.43
C ASN A 150 -15.90 17.90 -8.58
N VAL A 151 -15.37 17.52 -9.75
CA VAL A 151 -15.37 18.27 -11.01
C VAL A 151 -16.35 17.62 -11.97
#